data_AF-A0A937QGW0-F1
#
_entry.id   AF-A0A937QGW0-F1
#
_cell.length_a   1.000
_cell.length_b   1.000
_cell.length_c   1.000
_cell.angle_alpha   90.00
_cell.angle_beta   90.00
_cell.angle_gamma   90.00
#
_symmetry.space_group_name_H-M   'P 1'
#
loop_
_entity.id
_entity.type
_entity.pdbx_description
1 polymer ?
#
loop_
_entity_poly.entity_id
_entity_poly.type
_entity_poly.pdbx_seq_one_letter_code
_entity_poly.pdbx_strand_id
1 'polypeptide(L)'
;MSKKDKDSILDDYEKLKNEIIRDKVSEIFRNHPKDHIAKMEELGFEYFEDDDDYEEIEERNAKPENQRQRELVAYFENKKKLSKKIFESYSEEKAAENPNYPLIRKYYKEANKNLKSLLLYGLDNYPGRIDLLSDLSFFHEFENILSILITYYTQACVDQGNLDTFSELAKDFYYSTNPDGYEALYALRELFGPETDKRKIIDFLIAEEEEAERKALQPIEF
;
A
#
# COMPACT_ATOMS: atom_id res chain seq x y z
N MET A 1 2.07 23.20 -46.97
CA MET A 1 1.83 22.04 -46.10
C MET A 1 2.04 22.50 -44.66
N SER A 2 0.96 22.47 -43.87
CA SER A 2 0.87 23.07 -42.54
C SER A 2 1.51 22.15 -41.50
N LYS A 3 1.96 22.70 -40.35
CA LYS A 3 2.48 21.92 -39.21
C LYS A 3 1.51 20.82 -38.75
N LYS A 4 0.19 21.05 -38.85
CA LYS A 4 -0.85 20.08 -38.46
C LYS A 4 -0.84 18.78 -39.28
N ASP A 5 -0.46 18.83 -40.56
CA ASP A 5 -0.45 17.63 -41.42
C ASP A 5 0.75 16.72 -41.12
N LYS A 6 1.81 17.28 -40.52
CA LYS A 6 3.00 16.51 -40.14
C LYS A 6 2.81 15.75 -38.83
N ASP A 7 2.10 16.32 -37.87
CA ASP A 7 1.82 15.67 -36.58
C ASP A 7 0.88 14.45 -36.76
N SER A 8 -0.16 14.57 -37.59
CA SER A 8 -1.07 13.45 -37.90
C SER A 8 -0.37 12.25 -38.57
N ILE A 9 0.60 12.49 -39.44
CA ILE A 9 1.36 11.42 -40.12
C ILE A 9 2.33 10.73 -39.16
N LEU A 10 2.85 11.47 -38.16
CA LEU A 10 3.72 10.92 -37.13
C LEU A 10 2.93 10.04 -36.15
N ASP A 11 1.74 10.48 -35.74
CA ASP A 11 0.84 9.70 -34.87
C ASP A 11 0.42 8.37 -35.53
N ASP A 12 0.06 8.41 -36.81
CA ASP A 12 -0.31 7.20 -37.57
C ASP A 12 0.88 6.24 -37.72
N TYR A 13 2.11 6.77 -37.84
CA TYR A 13 3.33 5.97 -37.92
C TYR A 13 3.68 5.31 -36.59
N GLU A 14 3.55 6.02 -35.47
CA GLU A 14 3.77 5.46 -34.13
C GLU A 14 2.74 4.38 -33.80
N LYS A 15 1.48 4.61 -34.15
CA LYS A 15 0.41 3.61 -33.95
C LYS A 15 0.70 2.33 -34.73
N LEU A 16 1.06 2.44 -36.00
CA LEU A 16 1.41 1.29 -36.83
C LEU A 16 2.65 0.56 -36.31
N LYS A 17 3.66 1.30 -35.85
CA LYS A 17 4.87 0.73 -35.24
C LYS A 17 4.53 -0.06 -33.97
N ASN A 18 3.63 0.45 -33.14
CA ASN A 18 3.21 -0.21 -31.90
C ASN A 18 2.37 -1.47 -32.18
N GLU A 19 1.48 -1.43 -33.18
CA GLU A 19 0.74 -2.62 -33.63
C GLU A 19 1.70 -3.72 -34.12
N ILE A 20 2.70 -3.37 -34.95
CA ILE A 20 3.72 -4.31 -35.43
C ILE A 20 4.54 -4.91 -34.27
N ILE A 21 4.91 -4.10 -33.27
CA ILE A 21 5.64 -4.59 -32.09
C ILE A 21 4.77 -5.56 -31.30
N ARG A 22 3.49 -5.23 -31.06
CA ARG A 22 2.55 -6.06 -30.32
C ARG A 22 2.33 -7.44 -30.97
N ASP A 23 2.19 -7.47 -32.28
CA ASP A 23 2.02 -8.72 -33.02
C ASP A 23 3.28 -9.59 -32.91
N LYS A 24 4.47 -8.99 -33.05
CA LYS A 24 5.75 -9.71 -32.89
C LYS A 24 5.95 -10.25 -31.48
N VAL A 25 5.62 -9.46 -30.46
CA VAL A 25 5.66 -9.92 -29.06
C VAL A 25 4.72 -11.11 -28.87
N SER A 26 3.49 -11.04 -29.40
CA SER A 26 2.51 -12.13 -29.32
C SER A 26 2.97 -13.40 -30.03
N GLU A 27 3.64 -13.27 -31.18
CA GLU A 27 4.24 -14.40 -31.90
C GLU A 27 5.39 -15.05 -31.14
N ILE A 28 6.25 -14.26 -30.49
CA ILE A 28 7.35 -14.77 -29.66
C ILE A 28 6.81 -15.63 -28.52
N PHE A 29 5.82 -15.14 -27.77
CA PHE A 29 5.26 -15.93 -26.67
C PHE A 29 4.58 -17.23 -27.13
N ARG A 30 3.99 -17.25 -28.33
CA ARG A 30 3.35 -18.45 -28.91
C ARG A 30 4.36 -19.47 -29.44
N ASN A 31 5.39 -19.01 -30.14
CA ASN A 31 6.29 -19.87 -30.91
C ASN A 31 7.59 -20.21 -30.15
N HIS A 32 7.96 -19.38 -29.17
CA HIS A 32 9.20 -19.46 -28.41
C HIS A 32 8.96 -19.54 -26.89
N PRO A 33 8.06 -20.39 -26.36
CA PRO A 33 7.69 -20.34 -24.94
C PRO A 33 8.85 -20.61 -23.98
N LYS A 34 9.93 -21.25 -24.42
CA LYS A 34 11.11 -21.59 -23.61
C LYS A 34 12.30 -20.64 -23.79
N ASP A 35 12.26 -19.80 -24.81
CA ASP A 35 13.33 -18.88 -25.23
C ASP A 35 12.79 -17.45 -25.51
N HIS A 36 11.56 -17.17 -25.06
CA HIS A 36 10.86 -15.91 -25.32
C HIS A 36 11.64 -14.71 -24.78
N ILE A 37 12.33 -14.84 -23.64
CA ILE A 37 13.17 -13.79 -23.06
C ILE A 37 14.23 -13.32 -24.06
N ALA A 38 15.07 -14.24 -24.56
CA ALA A 38 16.11 -13.92 -25.54
C ALA A 38 15.52 -13.33 -26.84
N LYS A 39 14.34 -13.80 -27.25
CA LYS A 39 13.64 -13.27 -28.43
C LYS A 39 13.05 -11.87 -28.21
N MET A 40 12.62 -11.57 -27.00
CA MET A 40 12.17 -10.22 -26.60
C MET A 40 13.36 -9.25 -26.53
N GLU A 41 14.53 -9.72 -26.08
CA GLU A 41 15.77 -8.93 -26.10
C GLU A 41 16.24 -8.61 -27.52
N GLU A 42 16.11 -9.54 -28.47
CA GLU A 42 16.34 -9.28 -29.90
C GLU A 42 15.42 -8.17 -30.47
N LEU A 43 14.23 -7.98 -29.89
CA LEU A 43 13.31 -6.88 -30.24
C LEU A 43 13.62 -5.56 -29.53
N GLY A 44 14.62 -5.54 -28.64
CA GLY A 44 15.03 -4.36 -27.87
C GLY A 44 14.29 -4.18 -26.54
N PHE A 45 13.60 -5.23 -26.05
CA PHE A 45 13.14 -5.25 -24.66
C PHE A 45 14.29 -5.65 -23.74
N GLU A 46 14.27 -5.19 -22.48
CA GLU A 46 15.23 -5.60 -21.47
C GLU A 46 14.52 -6.51 -20.48
N TYR A 47 15.07 -7.70 -20.23
CA TYR A 47 14.51 -8.64 -19.28
C TYR A 47 15.10 -8.38 -17.89
N PHE A 48 14.21 -8.29 -16.90
CA PHE A 48 14.57 -8.18 -15.49
C PHE A 48 14.06 -9.45 -14.80
N GLU A 49 14.98 -10.27 -14.26
CA GLU A 49 14.64 -11.38 -13.37
C GLU A 49 14.25 -10.80 -12.00
N ASP A 50 13.05 -11.11 -11.51
CA ASP A 50 12.59 -10.81 -10.14
C ASP A 50 13.27 -11.74 -9.08
N ASP A 51 14.47 -12.27 -9.35
CA ASP A 51 15.10 -13.33 -8.54
C ASP A 51 15.99 -12.79 -7.39
N ASP A 52 16.37 -11.50 -7.41
CA ASP A 52 16.99 -10.86 -6.27
C ASP A 52 15.91 -10.18 -5.43
N ASP A 53 15.58 -10.73 -4.25
CA ASP A 53 14.78 -10.04 -3.23
C ASP A 53 15.58 -8.83 -2.71
N TYR A 54 15.56 -7.76 -3.49
CA TYR A 54 16.24 -6.50 -3.21
C TYR A 54 15.86 -5.99 -1.82
N GLU A 55 14.62 -6.21 -1.37
CA GLU A 55 14.19 -5.83 -0.03
C GLU A 55 14.88 -6.62 1.07
N GLU A 56 15.00 -7.95 0.92
CA GLU A 56 15.72 -8.81 1.87
C GLU A 56 17.21 -8.42 1.93
N ILE A 57 17.82 -8.12 0.78
CA ILE A 57 19.20 -7.64 0.71
C ILE A 57 19.36 -6.29 1.43
N GLU A 58 18.48 -5.33 1.17
CA GLU A 58 18.45 -4.03 1.85
C GLU A 58 18.32 -4.19 3.37
N GLU A 59 17.36 -4.99 3.83
CA GLU A 59 17.08 -5.22 5.25
C GLU A 59 18.25 -5.89 5.98
N ARG A 60 18.89 -6.87 5.33
CA ARG A 60 20.10 -7.54 5.85
C ARG A 60 21.27 -6.58 5.97
N ASN A 61 21.40 -5.65 5.04
CA ASN A 61 22.49 -4.68 5.01
C ASN A 61 22.20 -3.45 5.89
N ALA A 62 20.94 -3.19 6.23
CA ALA A 62 20.50 -2.05 7.00
C ALA A 62 21.08 -2.05 8.42
N LYS A 63 21.76 -0.95 8.77
CA LYS A 63 22.35 -0.73 10.08
C LYS A 63 21.95 0.65 10.61
N PRO A 64 21.86 0.82 11.94
CA PRO A 64 21.54 2.12 12.51
C PRO A 64 22.71 3.10 12.31
N GLU A 65 22.43 4.20 11.63
CA GLU A 65 23.39 5.23 11.22
C GLU A 65 23.48 6.34 12.28
N ASN A 66 22.36 6.68 12.89
CA ASN A 66 22.26 7.75 13.87
C ASN A 66 21.81 7.25 15.26
N GLN A 67 21.85 8.15 16.25
CA GLN A 67 21.49 7.80 17.62
C GLN A 67 20.02 7.35 17.74
N ARG A 68 19.10 8.04 17.08
CA ARG A 68 17.67 7.72 17.09
C ARG A 68 17.40 6.29 16.61
N GLN A 69 17.97 5.91 15.48
CA GLN A 69 17.91 4.55 14.94
C GLN A 69 18.53 3.52 15.89
N ARG A 70 19.66 3.82 16.54
CA ARG A 70 20.24 2.94 17.58
C ARG A 70 19.30 2.75 18.77
N GLU A 71 18.57 3.80 19.18
CA GLU A 71 17.59 3.70 20.26
C GLU A 71 16.37 2.86 19.87
N LEU A 72 15.89 2.98 18.62
CA LEU A 72 14.81 2.17 18.08
C LEU A 72 15.19 0.69 18.00
N VAL A 73 16.34 0.37 17.42
CA VAL A 73 16.86 -1.01 17.35
C VAL A 73 17.00 -1.61 18.76
N ALA A 74 17.55 -0.86 19.72
CA ALA A 74 17.66 -1.32 21.10
C ALA A 74 16.28 -1.60 21.72
N TYR A 75 15.25 -0.83 21.38
CA TYR A 75 13.88 -1.11 21.82
C TYR A 75 13.31 -2.36 21.15
N PHE A 76 13.41 -2.48 19.82
CA PHE A 76 12.90 -3.64 19.09
C PHE A 76 13.55 -4.96 19.52
N GLU A 77 14.82 -4.91 19.92
CA GLU A 77 15.60 -6.04 20.48
C GLU A 77 15.42 -6.21 22.00
N ASN A 78 14.42 -5.58 22.62
CA ASN A 78 14.09 -5.70 24.04
C ASN A 78 15.20 -5.25 25.02
N LYS A 79 16.12 -4.39 24.56
CA LYS A 79 17.20 -3.78 25.37
C LYS A 79 16.78 -2.44 25.97
N LYS A 80 15.65 -1.88 25.54
CA LYS A 80 15.01 -0.68 26.10
C LYS A 80 13.53 -0.91 26.35
N LYS A 81 12.97 -0.14 27.28
CA LYS A 81 11.52 -0.15 27.56
C LYS A 81 10.77 0.81 26.66
N LEU A 82 9.50 0.49 26.40
CA LEU A 82 8.56 1.40 25.76
C LEU A 82 8.46 2.70 26.55
N SER A 83 8.47 3.82 25.83
CA SER A 83 8.29 5.16 26.41
C SER A 83 7.88 6.14 25.32
N LYS A 84 7.34 7.31 25.73
CA LYS A 84 7.02 8.41 24.82
C LYS A 84 8.21 8.79 23.92
N LYS A 85 9.43 8.84 24.48
CA LYS A 85 10.65 9.17 23.72
C LYS A 85 10.93 8.16 22.60
N ILE A 86 10.71 6.86 22.86
CA ILE A 86 10.89 5.82 21.83
C ILE A 86 9.84 5.98 20.73
N PHE A 87 8.60 6.29 21.09
CA PHE A 87 7.54 6.58 20.12
C PHE A 87 7.85 7.84 19.29
N GLU A 88 8.28 8.93 19.92
CA GLU A 88 8.72 10.16 19.22
C GLU A 88 9.88 9.85 18.27
N SER A 89 10.85 9.05 18.71
CA SER A 89 11.97 8.61 17.86
C SER A 89 11.50 7.82 16.63
N TYR A 90 10.46 7.00 16.78
CA TYR A 90 9.89 6.23 15.68
C TYR A 90 9.16 7.13 14.69
N SER A 91 8.28 8.01 15.19
CA SER A 91 7.57 8.98 14.36
C SER A 91 8.53 9.92 13.62
N GLU A 92 9.59 10.40 14.29
CA GLU A 92 10.60 11.26 13.65
C GLU A 92 11.45 10.53 12.61
N GLU A 93 11.73 9.24 12.81
CA GLU A 93 12.45 8.45 11.81
C GLU A 93 11.58 8.26 10.56
N LYS A 94 10.30 7.92 10.73
CA LYS A 94 9.33 7.79 9.62
C LYS A 94 9.10 9.11 8.87
N ALA A 95 9.13 10.24 9.56
CA ALA A 95 8.94 11.56 8.99
C ALA A 95 10.24 12.23 8.50
N ALA A 96 11.39 11.54 8.58
CA ALA A 96 12.66 12.08 8.11
C ALA A 96 12.66 12.24 6.58
N GLU A 97 13.50 13.13 6.06
CA GLU A 97 13.68 13.30 4.60
C GLU A 97 14.25 12.03 3.94
N ASN A 98 15.18 11.35 4.63
CA ASN A 98 15.79 10.10 4.20
C ASN A 98 15.63 9.06 5.34
N PRO A 99 14.44 8.49 5.52
CA PRO A 99 14.18 7.48 6.54
C PRO A 99 14.89 6.17 6.19
N ASN A 100 15.46 5.49 7.18
CA ASN A 100 16.03 4.16 6.96
C ASN A 100 14.93 3.09 7.04
N TYR A 101 14.07 3.07 6.02
CA TYR A 101 12.96 2.11 5.94
C TYR A 101 13.41 0.65 6.08
N PRO A 102 14.47 0.18 5.39
CA PRO A 102 14.91 -1.21 5.52
C PRO A 102 15.29 -1.60 6.96
N LEU A 103 15.83 -0.66 7.75
CA LEU A 103 16.16 -0.91 9.16
C LEU A 103 14.93 -1.22 10.01
N ILE A 104 13.78 -0.61 9.71
CA ILE A 104 12.54 -0.80 10.45
C ILE A 104 11.70 -1.94 9.84
N ARG A 105 11.64 -2.03 8.51
CA ARG A 105 10.82 -3.00 7.73
C ARG A 105 11.06 -4.44 8.16
N LYS A 106 12.31 -4.82 8.42
CA LYS A 106 12.63 -6.17 8.94
C LYS A 106 11.87 -6.54 10.22
N TYR A 107 11.61 -5.57 11.11
CA TYR A 107 10.87 -5.83 12.35
C TYR A 107 9.37 -5.99 12.11
N TYR A 108 8.83 -5.45 11.01
CA TYR A 108 7.48 -5.78 10.55
C TYR A 108 7.42 -7.20 10.04
N LYS A 109 8.32 -7.58 9.13
CA LYS A 109 8.41 -8.93 8.55
C LYS A 109 8.62 -10.02 9.61
N GLU A 110 9.33 -9.70 10.69
CA GLU A 110 9.53 -10.58 11.85
C GLU A 110 8.33 -10.63 12.83
N ALA A 111 7.22 -9.93 12.56
CA ALA A 111 6.10 -9.78 13.50
C ALA A 111 6.57 -9.36 14.91
N ASN A 112 7.48 -8.38 14.98
CA ASN A 112 8.14 -8.03 16.23
C ASN A 112 7.16 -7.49 17.28
N LYS A 113 7.09 -8.17 18.44
CA LYS A 113 6.17 -7.82 19.53
C LYS A 113 6.41 -6.43 20.13
N ASN A 114 7.64 -5.93 20.12
CA ASN A 114 7.95 -4.58 20.60
C ASN A 114 7.48 -3.54 19.60
N LEU A 115 7.68 -3.78 18.29
CA LEU A 115 7.12 -2.92 17.25
C LEU A 115 5.59 -2.84 17.37
N LYS A 116 4.90 -3.98 17.47
CA LYS A 116 3.45 -4.01 17.73
C LYS A 116 3.06 -3.17 18.95
N SER A 117 3.75 -3.37 20.07
CA SER A 117 3.49 -2.62 21.31
C SER A 117 3.70 -1.10 21.14
N LEU A 118 4.65 -0.69 20.30
CA LEU A 118 4.91 0.71 19.99
C LEU A 118 3.80 1.33 19.13
N LEU A 119 3.32 0.60 18.12
CA LEU A 119 2.21 1.04 17.27
C LEU A 119 0.93 1.21 18.11
N LEU A 120 0.61 0.21 18.95
CA LEU A 120 -0.55 0.27 19.86
C LEU A 120 -0.43 1.41 20.85
N TYR A 121 0.75 1.62 21.44
CA TYR A 121 1.01 2.78 22.29
C TYR A 121 0.75 4.10 21.56
N GLY A 122 1.16 4.21 20.30
CA GLY A 122 0.90 5.38 19.46
C GLY A 122 -0.59 5.62 19.27
N LEU A 123 -1.34 4.59 18.90
CA LEU A 123 -2.78 4.68 18.66
C LEU A 123 -3.59 4.93 19.94
N ASP A 124 -3.18 4.38 21.08
CA ASP A 124 -3.79 4.64 22.39
C ASP A 124 -3.66 6.11 22.82
N ASN A 125 -2.58 6.78 22.42
CA ASN A 125 -2.30 8.17 22.81
C ASN A 125 -2.71 9.19 21.74
N TYR A 126 -2.79 8.77 20.47
CA TYR A 126 -3.09 9.62 19.32
C TYR A 126 -4.07 8.89 18.38
N PRO A 127 -5.32 8.67 18.81
CA PRO A 127 -6.31 7.98 18.00
C PRO A 127 -6.57 8.73 16.69
N GLY A 128 -6.71 7.99 15.60
CA GLY A 128 -6.98 8.55 14.27
C GLY A 128 -5.75 9.04 13.49
N ARG A 129 -4.52 8.79 13.98
CA ARG A 129 -3.30 8.95 13.19
C ARG A 129 -3.28 7.92 12.05
N ILE A 130 -3.62 8.37 10.84
CA ILE A 130 -3.69 7.53 9.63
C ILE A 130 -2.37 6.79 9.39
N ASP A 131 -1.23 7.47 9.52
CA ASP A 131 0.08 6.85 9.33
C ASP A 131 0.32 5.65 10.27
N LEU A 132 -0.13 5.73 11.52
CA LEU A 132 -0.02 4.62 12.48
C LEU A 132 -1.01 3.50 12.22
N LEU A 133 -2.20 3.83 11.71
CA LEU A 133 -3.20 2.86 11.30
C LEU A 133 -2.71 2.07 10.08
N SER A 134 -2.18 2.76 9.07
CA SER A 134 -1.56 2.12 7.91
C SER A 134 -0.33 1.30 8.30
N ASP A 135 0.49 1.76 9.25
CA ASP A 135 1.59 0.97 9.80
C ASP A 135 1.08 -0.30 10.52
N LEU A 136 -0.05 -0.21 11.24
CA LEU A 136 -0.66 -1.38 11.90
C LEU A 136 -1.24 -2.36 10.86
N SER A 137 -1.83 -1.86 9.77
CA SER A 137 -2.30 -2.68 8.64
C SER A 137 -1.15 -3.38 7.94
N PHE A 138 -0.04 -2.68 7.70
CA PHE A 138 1.15 -3.33 7.15
C PHE A 138 1.71 -4.40 8.10
N PHE A 139 1.67 -4.16 9.41
CA PHE A 139 2.03 -5.20 10.40
C PHE A 139 1.09 -6.40 10.35
N HIS A 140 -0.19 -6.20 10.03
CA HIS A 140 -1.19 -7.27 9.92
C HIS A 140 -0.87 -8.29 8.83
N GLU A 141 -0.20 -7.87 7.75
CA GLU A 141 0.26 -8.77 6.68
C GLU A 141 1.20 -9.88 7.20
N PHE A 142 1.91 -9.63 8.32
CA PHE A 142 2.88 -10.56 8.91
C PHE A 142 2.38 -11.24 10.19
N GLU A 143 1.42 -10.66 10.90
CA GLU A 143 0.73 -11.29 12.03
C GLU A 143 -0.77 -11.03 11.92
N ASN A 144 -1.60 -12.08 11.94
CA ASN A 144 -3.04 -11.86 11.96
C ASN A 144 -3.48 -11.13 13.25
N ILE A 145 -3.85 -9.86 13.11
CA ILE A 145 -4.32 -8.97 14.17
C ILE A 145 -5.62 -8.26 13.78
N LEU A 146 -6.44 -8.91 12.94
CA LEU A 146 -7.66 -8.33 12.37
C LEU A 146 -8.57 -7.70 13.43
N SER A 147 -8.78 -8.36 14.57
CA SER A 147 -9.61 -7.83 15.66
C SER A 147 -9.06 -6.52 16.25
N ILE A 148 -7.74 -6.37 16.28
CA ILE A 148 -7.06 -5.16 16.72
C ILE A 148 -7.24 -4.06 15.69
N LEU A 149 -7.03 -4.36 14.39
CA LEU A 149 -7.29 -3.39 13.31
C LEU A 149 -8.72 -2.86 13.36
N ILE A 150 -9.70 -3.76 13.41
CA ILE A 150 -11.12 -3.40 13.50
C ILE A 150 -11.36 -2.44 14.66
N THR A 151 -10.79 -2.72 15.83
CA THR A 151 -10.96 -1.89 17.03
C THR A 151 -10.43 -0.47 16.80
N TYR A 152 -9.19 -0.32 16.33
CA TYR A 152 -8.57 1.00 16.20
C TYR A 152 -9.11 1.80 15.01
N TYR A 153 -9.37 1.16 13.86
CA TYR A 153 -10.00 1.85 12.73
C TYR A 153 -11.44 2.28 13.03
N THR A 154 -12.21 1.43 13.72
CA THR A 154 -13.58 1.80 14.13
C THR A 154 -13.53 3.02 15.05
N GLN A 155 -12.67 3.00 16.08
CA GLN A 155 -12.52 4.14 16.99
C GLN A 155 -12.10 5.41 16.25
N ALA A 156 -11.11 5.31 15.35
CA ALA A 156 -10.67 6.42 14.52
C ALA A 156 -11.80 7.01 13.66
N CYS A 157 -12.60 6.15 13.01
CA CYS A 157 -13.75 6.57 12.21
C CYS A 157 -14.85 7.22 13.06
N VAL A 158 -15.11 6.72 14.27
CA VAL A 158 -16.09 7.28 15.20
C VAL A 158 -15.66 8.68 15.66
N ASP A 159 -14.39 8.84 16.06
CA ASP A 159 -13.88 10.09 16.65
C ASP A 159 -13.57 11.17 15.61
N GLN A 160 -13.31 10.80 14.36
CA GLN A 160 -12.90 11.75 13.33
C GLN A 160 -13.99 12.79 13.03
N GLY A 161 -13.74 14.06 13.33
CA GLY A 161 -14.69 15.14 13.07
C GLY A 161 -14.59 15.73 11.66
N ASN A 162 -13.41 15.66 11.03
CA ASN A 162 -13.22 16.13 9.66
C ASN A 162 -13.73 15.09 8.67
N LEU A 163 -14.68 15.49 7.81
CA LEU A 163 -15.34 14.57 6.88
C LEU A 163 -14.43 14.06 5.75
N ASP A 164 -13.47 14.87 5.30
CA ASP A 164 -12.50 14.46 4.27
C ASP A 164 -11.56 13.39 4.83
N THR A 165 -10.98 13.64 6.01
CA THR A 165 -10.14 12.67 6.72
C THR A 165 -10.93 11.42 7.13
N PHE A 166 -12.21 11.56 7.46
CA PHE A 166 -13.09 10.41 7.71
C PHE A 166 -13.27 9.55 6.46
N SER A 167 -13.44 10.17 5.28
CA SER A 167 -13.56 9.43 4.02
C SER A 167 -12.29 8.63 3.72
N GLU A 168 -11.11 9.23 3.93
CA GLU A 168 -9.82 8.55 3.80
C GLU A 168 -9.69 7.38 4.78
N LEU A 169 -10.02 7.59 6.07
CA LEU A 169 -9.99 6.55 7.09
C LEU A 169 -10.94 5.38 6.77
N ALA A 170 -12.14 5.66 6.28
CA ALA A 170 -13.12 4.62 5.93
C ALA A 170 -12.63 3.77 4.74
N LYS A 171 -12.02 4.41 3.73
CA LYS A 171 -11.38 3.71 2.60
C LYS A 171 -10.20 2.85 3.07
N ASP A 172 -9.32 3.43 3.88
CA ASP A 172 -8.14 2.72 4.41
C ASP A 172 -8.54 1.52 5.27
N PHE A 173 -9.57 1.67 6.11
CA PHE A 173 -10.14 0.56 6.89
C PHE A 173 -10.65 -0.55 5.98
N TYR A 174 -11.43 -0.22 4.95
CA TYR A 174 -11.92 -1.20 3.98
C TYR A 174 -10.79 -1.97 3.31
N TYR A 175 -9.82 -1.29 2.69
CA TYR A 175 -8.74 -1.98 1.99
C TYR A 175 -7.84 -2.78 2.93
N SER A 176 -7.69 -2.34 4.18
CA SER A 176 -6.88 -3.02 5.19
C SER A 176 -7.49 -4.32 5.72
N THR A 177 -8.81 -4.52 5.57
CA THR A 177 -9.49 -5.69 6.16
C THR A 177 -10.33 -6.49 5.16
N ASN A 178 -10.56 -5.96 3.95
CA ASN A 178 -11.22 -6.67 2.87
C ASN A 178 -10.48 -7.97 2.47
N PRO A 179 -9.14 -8.05 2.46
CA PRO A 179 -8.44 -9.32 2.20
C PRO A 179 -8.79 -10.45 3.17
N ASP A 180 -9.14 -10.11 4.42
CA ASP A 180 -9.62 -11.05 5.43
C ASP A 180 -11.15 -11.28 5.40
N GLY A 181 -11.86 -10.63 4.47
CA GLY A 181 -13.31 -10.74 4.29
C GLY A 181 -14.12 -9.94 5.32
N TYR A 182 -13.54 -8.91 5.94
CA TYR A 182 -14.29 -8.03 6.84
C TYR A 182 -14.93 -6.86 6.08
N GLU A 183 -16.25 -6.79 6.17
CA GLU A 183 -17.11 -5.79 5.53
C GLU A 183 -17.07 -4.43 6.27
N ALA A 184 -15.92 -3.74 6.24
CA ALA A 184 -15.68 -2.54 7.05
C ALA A 184 -16.69 -1.41 6.79
N LEU A 185 -17.01 -1.12 5.53
CA LEU A 185 -17.96 -0.05 5.19
C LEU A 185 -19.36 -0.36 5.69
N TYR A 186 -19.83 -1.61 5.56
CA TYR A 186 -21.11 -2.04 6.10
C TYR A 186 -21.12 -2.02 7.63
N ALA A 187 -20.03 -2.41 8.28
CA ALA A 187 -19.92 -2.32 9.74
C ALA A 187 -19.97 -0.86 10.22
N LEU A 188 -19.26 0.06 9.56
CA LEU A 188 -19.33 1.50 9.84
C LEU A 188 -20.74 2.05 9.58
N ARG A 189 -21.40 1.59 8.51
CA ARG A 189 -22.76 1.99 8.14
C ARG A 189 -23.73 1.83 9.30
N GLU A 190 -23.66 0.70 10.02
CA GLU A 190 -24.53 0.39 11.17
C GLU A 190 -24.27 1.30 12.38
N LEU A 191 -23.10 1.92 12.49
CA LEU A 191 -22.74 2.82 13.59
C LEU A 191 -23.30 4.24 13.44
N PHE A 192 -23.57 4.67 12.20
CA PHE A 192 -24.00 6.04 11.91
C PHE A 192 -25.44 6.09 11.40
N GLY A 193 -26.24 6.99 11.99
CA GLY A 193 -27.63 7.18 11.59
C GLY A 193 -27.77 7.66 10.13
N PRO A 194 -28.87 7.30 9.42
CA PRO A 194 -29.13 7.63 8.01
C PRO A 194 -28.90 9.09 7.64
N GLU A 195 -29.24 10.02 8.54
CA GLU A 195 -29.21 11.46 8.26
C GLU A 195 -27.82 12.10 8.45
N THR A 196 -26.85 11.36 8.99
CA THR A 196 -25.51 11.88 9.28
C THR A 196 -24.67 12.01 8.01
N ASP A 197 -23.78 13.00 7.96
CA ASP A 197 -22.90 13.18 6.79
C ASP A 197 -21.90 12.03 6.66
N LYS A 198 -21.42 11.46 7.79
CA LYS A 198 -20.60 10.24 7.79
C LYS A 198 -21.32 9.07 7.13
N ARG A 199 -22.62 8.88 7.40
CA ARG A 199 -23.42 7.84 6.78
C ARG A 199 -23.58 8.03 5.27
N LYS A 200 -23.81 9.26 4.81
CA LYS A 200 -23.85 9.58 3.36
C LYS A 200 -22.53 9.28 2.67
N ILE A 201 -21.40 9.59 3.32
CA ILE A 201 -20.06 9.24 2.81
C ILE A 201 -19.93 7.72 2.71
N ILE A 202 -20.26 6.98 3.76
CA ILE A 202 -20.19 5.50 3.73
C ILE A 202 -21.07 4.93 2.61
N ASP A 203 -22.32 5.39 2.49
CA ASP A 203 -23.24 4.92 1.44
C ASP A 203 -22.68 5.23 0.03
N PHE A 204 -22.01 6.37 -0.15
CA PHE A 204 -21.31 6.71 -1.40
C PHE A 204 -20.13 5.77 -1.66
N LEU A 205 -19.28 5.52 -0.66
CA LEU A 205 -18.13 4.61 -0.79
C LEU A 205 -18.55 3.18 -1.15
N ILE A 206 -19.62 2.67 -0.54
CA ILE A 206 -20.18 1.35 -0.88
C ILE A 206 -20.60 1.32 -2.35
N ALA A 207 -21.29 2.36 -2.82
CA ALA A 207 -21.73 2.43 -4.21
C ALA A 207 -20.55 2.50 -5.21
N GLU A 208 -19.47 3.22 -4.86
CA GLU A 208 -18.24 3.26 -5.66
C GLU A 208 -17.60 1.87 -5.81
N GLU A 209 -17.45 1.14 -4.71
CA GLU A 209 -16.86 -0.21 -4.71
C GLU A 209 -17.73 -1.21 -5.49
N GLU A 210 -19.06 -1.20 -5.29
CA GLU A 210 -19.97 -2.05 -6.06
C GLU A 210 -19.96 -1.73 -7.56
N GLU A 211 -19.76 -0.46 -7.94
CA GLU A 211 -19.58 -0.09 -9.34
C GLU A 211 -18.22 -0.57 -9.89
N ALA A 212 -17.14 -0.44 -9.12
CA ALA A 212 -15.81 -0.91 -9.50
C ALA A 212 -15.78 -2.44 -9.71
N GLU A 213 -16.37 -3.21 -8.80
CA GLU A 213 -16.51 -4.66 -8.92
C GLU A 213 -17.32 -5.06 -10.15
N ARG A 214 -18.44 -4.37 -10.41
CA ARG A 214 -19.25 -4.62 -11.61
C ARG A 214 -18.47 -4.35 -12.89
N LYS A 215 -17.66 -3.30 -12.94
CA LYS A 215 -16.80 -3.00 -14.10
C LYS A 215 -15.71 -4.04 -14.29
N ALA A 216 -15.08 -4.51 -13.21
CA ALA A 216 -14.06 -5.55 -13.26
C ALA A 216 -14.60 -6.89 -13.79
N LEU A 217 -15.90 -7.17 -13.60
CA LEU A 217 -16.57 -8.38 -14.08
C LEU A 217 -17.10 -8.27 -15.53
N GLN A 218 -17.06 -7.09 -16.16
CA GLN A 218 -17.48 -6.94 -17.56
C GLN A 218 -16.43 -7.54 -18.51
N PRO A 219 -16.83 -8.28 -19.55
CA PRO A 219 -15.90 -8.74 -20.58
C PRO A 219 -15.22 -7.53 -21.24
N ILE A 220 -13.91 -7.62 -21.47
CA ILE A 220 -13.21 -6.64 -22.31
C ILE A 220 -13.81 -6.75 -23.71
N GLU A 221 -14.61 -5.76 -24.12
CA GLU A 221 -15.07 -5.65 -25.51
C GLU A 221 -13.85 -5.30 -26.39
N PHE A 222 -13.51 -6.23 -27.28
CA PHE A 222 -12.46 -6.09 -28.30
C PHE A 222 -13.00 -5.47 -29.58
#